data_AF-A0A178XXY5-F1
#
_entry.id   AF-A0A178XXY5-F1
#
_cell.length_a   1.000
_cell.length_b   1.000
_cell.length_c   1.000
_cell.angle_alpha   90.00
_cell.angle_beta   90.00
_cell.angle_gamma   90.00
#
_symmetry.space_group_name_H-M   'P 1'
#
loop_
_entity.id
_entity.type
_entity.pdbx_description
1 polymer ?
#
loop_
_entity_poly.entity_id
_entity_poly.type
_entity_poly.pdbx_seq_one_letter_code
_entity_poly.pdbx_strand_id
1 'polypeptide(L)'
;MSTSANHGLQLLRMEAARRQTQHQLDLIDRQITRKMTALIPLIGRRQPGYRRGEPPQPGAFLERYRANLAALTAERQPEIDALARKLARQDAAIAALLARQGPSLEQARVAAAAGGERP
;
A
#
# COMPACT_ATOMS: atom_id res chain seq x y z
N MET A 1 18.07 15.93 28.74
CA MET A 1 17.83 14.51 28.40
C MET A 1 16.46 14.22 27.77
N SER A 2 15.55 15.20 27.61
CA SER A 2 14.15 14.95 27.17
C SER A 2 13.88 15.07 25.66
N THR A 3 14.79 15.69 24.90
CA THR A 3 14.62 15.92 23.46
C THR A 3 14.74 14.62 22.67
N SER A 4 15.77 13.80 22.90
CA SER A 4 15.98 12.55 22.14
C SER A 4 14.84 11.54 22.28
N ALA A 5 14.22 11.43 23.47
CA ALA A 5 13.08 10.53 23.70
C ALA A 5 11.81 10.98 22.95
N ASN A 6 11.55 12.29 22.90
CA ASN A 6 10.42 12.84 22.15
C ASN A 6 10.55 12.63 20.63
N HIS A 7 11.78 12.68 20.11
CA HIS A 7 12.08 12.43 18.70
C HIS A 7 11.83 10.97 18.30
N GLY A 8 12.17 10.00 19.15
CA GLY A 8 11.86 8.58 18.94
C GLY A 8 10.35 8.30 18.95
N LEU A 9 9.61 8.89 19.91
CA LEU A 9 8.15 8.77 19.96
C LEU A 9 7.47 9.39 18.73
N GLN A 10 7.97 10.53 18.25
CA GLN A 10 7.47 11.17 17.03
C GLN A 10 7.69 10.29 15.80
N LEU A 11 8.88 9.70 15.66
CA LEU A 11 9.20 8.79 14.55
C LEU A 11 8.28 7.57 14.54
N LEU A 12 8.10 6.91 15.70
CA LEU A 12 7.19 5.76 15.83
C LEU A 12 5.76 6.10 15.42
N ARG A 13 5.27 7.28 15.78
CA ARG A 13 3.94 7.76 15.38
C ARG A 13 3.84 8.00 13.87
N MET A 14 4.87 8.58 13.26
CA MET A 14 4.91 8.81 11.81
C MET A 14 4.94 7.50 11.03
N GLU A 15 5.74 6.53 11.47
CA GLU A 15 5.78 5.19 10.86
C GLU A 15 4.45 4.45 11.02
N ALA A 16 3.78 4.57 12.16
CA ALA A 16 2.47 3.98 12.36
C ALA A 16 1.43 4.58 11.38
N ALA A 17 1.43 5.90 11.21
CA ALA A 17 0.55 6.57 10.24
C ALA A 17 0.86 6.18 8.78
N ARG A 18 2.13 5.91 8.47
CA ARG A 18 2.61 5.40 7.19
C ARG A 18 2.12 3.98 6.93
N ARG A 19 2.28 3.08 7.91
CA ARG A 19 1.76 1.70 7.87
C ARG A 19 0.25 1.66 7.71
N GLN A 20 -0.48 2.55 8.39
CA GLN A 20 -1.93 2.65 8.23
C GLN A 20 -2.35 3.07 6.82
N THR A 21 -1.65 4.04 6.22
CA THR A 21 -1.93 4.49 4.84
C THR A 21 -1.62 3.39 3.83
N GLN A 22 -0.52 2.65 4.02
CA GLN A 22 -0.22 1.46 3.22
C GLN A 22 -1.31 0.39 3.36
N HIS A 23 -1.77 0.12 4.58
CA HIS A 23 -2.83 -0.85 4.81
C HIS A 23 -4.14 -0.47 4.10
N GLN A 24 -4.45 0.83 4.00
CA GLN A 24 -5.61 1.30 3.24
C GLN A 24 -5.49 0.98 1.74
N LEU A 25 -4.29 1.16 1.15
CA LEU A 25 -4.03 0.72 -0.23
C LEU A 25 -4.22 -0.80 -0.38
N ASP A 26 -3.66 -1.59 0.53
CA ASP A 26 -3.79 -3.05 0.50
C ASP A 26 -5.26 -3.51 0.61
N LEU A 27 -6.09 -2.79 1.37
CA LEU A 27 -7.52 -3.06 1.48
C LEU A 27 -8.26 -2.76 0.16
N ILE A 28 -7.90 -1.69 -0.54
CA ILE A 28 -8.46 -1.36 -1.86
C ILE A 28 -8.11 -2.47 -2.86
N ASP A 29 -6.84 -2.88 -2.91
CA ASP A 29 -6.39 -3.95 -3.81
C ASP A 29 -7.12 -5.27 -3.54
N ARG A 30 -7.31 -5.62 -2.26
CA ARG A 30 -8.10 -6.79 -1.86
C ARG A 30 -9.56 -6.66 -2.26
N GLN A 31 -10.16 -5.47 -2.18
CA GLN A 31 -11.54 -5.25 -2.63
C GLN A 31 -11.67 -5.41 -4.15
N ILE A 32 -10.74 -4.86 -4.93
CA ILE A 32 -10.71 -5.01 -6.40
C ILE A 32 -10.60 -6.49 -6.75
N THR A 33 -9.65 -7.20 -6.12
CA THR A 33 -9.43 -8.63 -6.35
C THR A 33 -10.68 -9.45 -6.00
N ARG A 34 -11.30 -9.20 -4.84
CA ARG A 34 -12.52 -9.92 -4.41
C ARG A 34 -13.69 -9.67 -5.36
N LYS A 35 -13.90 -8.42 -5.78
CA LYS A 35 -14.95 -8.08 -6.75
C LYS A 35 -14.70 -8.79 -8.08
N MET A 36 -13.46 -8.79 -8.57
CA MET A 36 -13.10 -9.49 -9.80
C MET A 36 -13.35 -11.00 -9.71
N THR A 37 -12.93 -11.65 -8.63
CA THR A 37 -13.18 -13.10 -8.42
C THR A 37 -14.67 -13.44 -8.42
N ALA A 38 -15.50 -12.57 -7.83
CA ALA A 38 -16.96 -12.75 -7.86
C ALA A 38 -17.58 -12.57 -9.26
N LEU A 39 -16.96 -11.76 -10.13
CA LEU A 39 -17.42 -11.52 -11.50
C LEU A 39 -17.02 -12.63 -12.49
N ILE A 40 -15.95 -13.40 -12.23
CA ILE A 40 -15.45 -14.45 -13.14
C ILE A 40 -16.55 -15.42 -13.60
N PRO A 41 -17.37 -16.02 -12.72
CA PRO A 41 -18.44 -16.94 -13.14
C PRO A 41 -19.54 -16.25 -13.97
N LEU A 42 -19.79 -14.96 -13.73
CA LEU A 42 -20.82 -14.20 -14.44
C LEU A 42 -20.39 -13.82 -15.86
N ILE A 43 -19.11 -13.49 -16.04
CA ILE A 43 -18.52 -13.23 -17.36
C ILE A 43 -18.54 -14.51 -18.22
N GLY A 44 -18.33 -15.67 -17.60
CA GLY A 44 -18.43 -16.98 -18.28
C GLY A 44 -19.85 -17.32 -18.75
N ARG A 45 -20.89 -16.90 -18.02
CA ARG A 45 -22.30 -17.20 -18.35
C ARG A 45 -22.94 -16.25 -19.36
N ARG A 46 -22.47 -15.00 -19.47
CA ARG A 46 -22.97 -13.99 -20.45
C ARG A 46 -22.43 -14.22 -21.87
N GLN A 47 -22.42 -15.46 -22.35
CA GLN A 47 -22.14 -15.75 -23.75
C GLN A 47 -23.44 -15.83 -24.55
N PRO A 48 -23.79 -14.79 -25.35
CA PRO A 48 -24.87 -14.90 -26.34
C PRO A 48 -24.41 -15.87 -27.43
N GLY A 49 -24.62 -17.17 -27.21
CA GLY A 49 -24.11 -18.23 -28.08
C GLY A 49 -24.09 -19.61 -27.42
N TYR A 50 -24.12 -19.68 -26.08
CA TYR A 50 -24.13 -20.93 -25.32
C TYR A 50 -25.35 -21.85 -25.57
N ARG A 51 -26.30 -21.43 -26.43
CA ARG A 51 -27.50 -22.21 -26.74
C ARG A 51 -27.34 -23.24 -27.86
N ARG A 52 -26.23 -23.31 -28.60
CA ARG A 52 -26.08 -24.29 -29.69
C ARG A 52 -24.61 -24.56 -30.03
N GLY A 53 -23.97 -25.51 -29.35
CA GLY A 53 -22.77 -26.22 -29.85
C GLY A 53 -21.50 -25.44 -30.19
N GLU A 54 -21.49 -24.10 -30.08
CA GLU A 54 -20.35 -23.27 -30.45
C GLU A 54 -19.37 -23.13 -29.26
N PRO A 55 -18.07 -23.42 -29.46
CA PRO A 55 -17.09 -23.35 -28.38
C PRO A 55 -16.96 -21.91 -27.85
N PRO A 56 -16.80 -21.74 -26.53
CA PRO A 56 -16.67 -20.42 -25.93
C PRO A 56 -15.49 -19.65 -26.53
N GLN A 57 -15.76 -18.47 -27.09
CA GLN A 57 -14.75 -17.56 -27.67
C GLN A 57 -13.80 -17.05 -26.56
N PRO A 58 -12.56 -17.58 -26.44
CA PRO A 58 -11.69 -17.27 -25.30
C PRO A 58 -11.21 -15.81 -25.30
N GLY A 59 -11.02 -15.24 -26.50
CA GLY A 59 -10.64 -13.83 -26.67
C GLY A 59 -11.69 -12.88 -26.11
N ALA A 60 -12.96 -13.08 -26.45
CA ALA A 60 -14.05 -12.23 -25.98
C ALA A 60 -14.26 -12.30 -24.45
N PHE A 61 -13.93 -13.43 -23.82
CA PHE A 61 -13.90 -13.56 -22.36
C PHE A 61 -12.80 -12.70 -21.74
N LEU A 62 -11.57 -12.79 -22.26
CA LEU A 62 -10.43 -12.03 -21.76
C LEU A 62 -10.60 -10.52 -21.95
N GLU A 63 -11.20 -10.09 -23.06
CA GLU A 63 -11.53 -8.67 -23.30
C GLU A 63 -12.54 -8.15 -22.29
N ARG A 64 -13.64 -8.89 -22.05
CA ARG A 64 -14.61 -8.53 -21.00
C ARG A 64 -13.97 -8.52 -19.63
N TYR A 65 -13.11 -9.48 -19.33
CA TYR A 65 -12.37 -9.52 -18.06
C TYR A 65 -11.50 -8.27 -17.88
N ARG A 66 -10.69 -7.92 -18.89
CA ARG A 66 -9.83 -6.72 -18.85
C ARG A 66 -10.64 -5.43 -18.75
N ALA A 67 -11.75 -5.31 -19.48
CA ALA A 67 -12.63 -4.15 -19.42
C ALA A 67 -13.26 -3.97 -18.02
N ASN A 68 -13.72 -5.05 -17.39
CA ASN A 68 -14.27 -4.99 -16.03
C ASN A 68 -13.19 -4.64 -14.99
N LEU A 69 -11.98 -5.19 -15.13
CA LEU A 69 -10.87 -4.84 -14.25
C LEU A 69 -10.51 -3.36 -14.39
N ALA A 70 -10.38 -2.86 -15.62
CA ALA A 70 -10.08 -1.46 -15.88
C ALA A 70 -11.15 -0.52 -15.32
N ALA A 71 -12.44 -0.86 -15.44
CA ALA A 71 -13.53 -0.08 -14.86
C ALA A 71 -13.46 -0.05 -13.32
N LEU A 72 -13.28 -1.20 -12.67
CA LEU A 72 -13.15 -1.28 -11.21
C LEU A 72 -11.93 -0.51 -10.69
N THR A 73 -10.80 -0.58 -11.39
CA THR A 73 -9.60 0.18 -11.05
C THR A 73 -9.83 1.68 -11.28
N ALA A 74 -10.44 2.09 -12.39
CA ALA A 74 -10.73 3.49 -12.69
C ALA A 74 -11.64 4.14 -11.64
N GLU A 75 -12.65 3.43 -11.15
CA GLU A 75 -13.52 3.90 -10.05
C GLU A 75 -12.74 4.18 -8.75
N ARG A 76 -11.63 3.47 -8.52
CA ARG A 76 -10.81 3.60 -7.31
C ARG A 76 -9.55 4.44 -7.52
N GLN A 77 -9.22 4.77 -8.76
CA GLN A 77 -8.00 5.46 -9.12
C GLN A 77 -7.81 6.79 -8.37
N PRO A 78 -8.83 7.65 -8.20
CA PRO A 78 -8.66 8.90 -7.46
C PRO A 78 -8.28 8.66 -5.98
N GLU A 79 -8.85 7.63 -5.35
CA GLU A 79 -8.55 7.25 -3.98
C GLU A 79 -7.13 6.67 -3.85
N ILE A 80 -6.76 5.76 -4.77
CA ILE A 80 -5.41 5.19 -4.86
C ILE A 80 -4.37 6.32 -5.03
N ASP A 81 -4.60 7.24 -5.96
CA ASP A 81 -3.70 8.37 -6.22
C ASP A 81 -3.57 9.29 -5.00
N ALA A 82 -4.67 9.56 -4.29
CA ALA A 82 -4.66 10.38 -3.08
C ALA A 82 -3.85 9.72 -1.96
N LEU A 83 -4.04 8.41 -1.73
CA LEU A 83 -3.30 7.64 -0.74
C LEU A 83 -1.83 7.50 -1.11
N ALA A 84 -1.51 7.28 -2.39
CA ALA A 84 -0.13 7.21 -2.88
C ALA A 84 0.61 8.53 -2.68
N ARG A 85 -0.02 9.67 -3.01
CA ARG A 85 0.56 11.00 -2.74
C ARG A 85 0.75 11.24 -1.25
N LYS A 86 -0.19 10.81 -0.41
CA LYS A 86 -0.08 10.90 1.05
C LYS A 86 1.10 10.06 1.55
N LEU A 87 1.27 8.85 1.04
CA LEU A 87 2.37 7.96 1.39
C LEU A 87 3.72 8.59 1.05
N ALA A 88 3.86 9.14 -0.17
CA ALA A 88 5.08 9.84 -0.58
C ALA A 88 5.42 11.03 0.34
N ARG A 89 4.41 11.78 0.78
CA ARG A 89 4.61 12.89 1.74
C ARG A 89 5.03 12.37 3.13
N GLN A 90 4.46 11.26 3.58
CA GLN A 90 4.85 10.63 4.85
C GLN A 90 6.28 10.11 4.80
N ASP A 91 6.67 9.42 3.73
CA ASP A 91 8.01 8.90 3.53
C ASP A 91 9.05 10.04 3.47
N ALA A 92 8.74 11.15 2.77
CA ALA A 92 9.59 12.34 2.75
C ALA A 92 9.73 12.99 4.14
N ALA A 93 8.65 13.07 4.91
CA ALA A 93 8.70 13.63 6.26
C ALA A 93 9.50 12.76 7.24
N ILE A 94 9.37 11.43 7.15
CA ILE A 94 10.17 10.47 7.94
C ILE A 94 11.65 10.62 7.58
N ALA A 95 12.00 10.64 6.29
CA ALA A 95 13.37 10.82 5.84
C ALA A 95 13.97 12.15 6.34
N ALA A 96 13.22 13.25 6.27
CA ALA A 96 13.65 14.54 6.78
C ALA A 96 13.88 14.53 8.31
N LEU A 97 13.03 13.84 9.07
CA LEU A 97 13.20 13.68 10.51
C LEU A 97 14.47 12.87 10.84
N LEU A 98 14.68 11.76 10.15
CA LEU A 98 15.88 10.93 10.31
C LEU A 98 17.17 11.69 9.95
N ALA A 99 17.16 12.46 8.86
CA ALA A 99 18.30 13.29 8.46
C ALA A 99 18.65 14.36 9.51
N ARG A 100 17.63 14.96 10.15
CA ARG A 100 17.83 15.91 11.27
C ARG A 100 18.38 15.24 12.53
N GLN A 101 18.15 13.94 12.71
CA GLN A 101 18.61 13.15 13.85
C GLN A 101 19.99 12.51 13.65
N GLY A 102 20.52 12.49 12.42
CA GLY A 102 21.78 11.85 12.02
C GLY A 102 22.96 12.01 13.00
N PRO A 103 23.35 13.23 13.42
CA PRO A 103 24.47 13.39 14.36
C PRO A 103 24.11 13.00 15.82
N SER A 104 22.84 12.93 16.20
CA SER A 104 22.42 12.64 17.58
C SER A 104 22.16 11.14 17.86
N LEU A 105 21.78 10.37 16.83
CA LEU A 105 21.48 8.93 16.96
C LEU A 105 22.75 8.08 16.95
N GLU A 106 23.77 8.52 16.20
CA GLU A 106 25.11 7.93 16.20
C GLU A 106 25.83 8.23 17.53
N GLN A 107 25.70 9.45 18.07
CA GLN A 107 26.17 9.80 19.41
C GLN A 107 25.46 9.01 20.52
N ALA A 108 24.15 8.78 20.42
CA ALA A 108 23.41 7.96 21.40
C ALA A 108 23.82 6.47 21.35
N ARG A 109 24.12 5.94 20.16
CA ARG A 109 24.64 4.57 19.99
C ARG A 109 26.07 4.42 20.51
N VAL A 110 26.94 5.38 20.23
CA VAL A 110 28.32 5.41 20.75
C VAL A 110 28.33 5.61 22.27
N ALA A 111 27.46 6.46 22.82
CA ALA A 111 27.32 6.65 24.27
C ALA A 111 26.76 5.40 24.98
N ALA A 112 25.82 4.67 24.36
CA ALA A 112 25.33 3.40 24.89
C ALA A 112 26.39 2.29 24.83
N ALA A 113 27.27 2.31 23.83
CA ALA A 113 28.43 1.42 23.76
C ALA A 113 29.54 1.81 24.75
N ALA A 114 29.75 3.10 25.01
CA ALA A 114 30.77 3.61 25.93
C ALA A 114 30.38 3.56 27.41
N GLY A 115 29.09 3.39 27.73
CA GLY A 115 28.60 3.26 29.12
C GLY A 115 28.68 1.83 29.69
N GLY A 116 29.14 0.86 28.90
CA GLY A 116 29.16 -0.57 29.26
C GLY A 116 30.48 -1.08 29.86
N GLU A 117 31.54 -0.28 29.91
CA GLU A 117 32.83 -0.72 30.46
C GLU A 117 33.30 0.20 31.57
N ARG A 118 33.10 -0.22 32.82
CA ARG A 118 34.03 0.05 33.93
C ARG A 118 34.04 -1.15 34.91
N PRO A 119 35.21 -1.45 35.50
CA PRO A 119 35.62 -2.78 36.00
C PRO A 119 34.93 -3.26 37.27
#